data_AF-A0A9D8T5U7-F1
#
_entry.id   AF-A0A9D8T5U7-F1
#
_cell.length_a   1.000
_cell.length_b   1.000
_cell.length_c   1.000
_cell.angle_alpha   90.00
_cell.angle_beta   90.00
_cell.angle_gamma   90.00
#
_symmetry.space_group_name_H-M   'P 1'
#
loop_
_entity.id
_entity.type
_entity.pdbx_description
1 polymer ?
#
loop_
_entity_poly.entity_id
_entity_poly.type
_entity_poly.pdbx_seq_one_letter_code
_entity_poly.pdbx_strand_id
1 'polypeptide(L)' 'MYDPKSSKAEEFICHEEILDTLAFAESKKQDKEYIDSIITKAEQCKGLTHREALVLLDCELPEENERI' A
#
# COMPACT_ATOMS: atom_id res chain seq x y z
N MET A 1 20.46 -0.27 -2.45
CA MET A 1 19.36 -0.33 -3.43
C MET A 1 18.33 -1.28 -2.84
N TYR A 2 17.07 -0.86 -2.73
CA TYR A 2 16.01 -1.66 -2.09
C TYR A 2 15.73 -2.94 -2.89
N ASP A 3 15.75 -4.09 -2.21
CA ASP A 3 15.35 -5.38 -2.77
C ASP A 3 14.37 -6.07 -1.81
N PRO A 4 13.06 -6.08 -2.12
CA PRO A 4 12.04 -6.71 -1.27
C PRO A 4 12.19 -8.23 -1.15
N LYS A 5 12.97 -8.88 -2.02
CA LYS A 5 13.19 -10.34 -2.01
C LYS A 5 14.54 -10.72 -1.42
N SER A 6 15.32 -9.73 -0.96
CA SER A 6 16.62 -10.02 -0.34
C SER A 6 16.43 -10.78 0.98
N SER A 7 17.35 -11.70 1.23
CA SER A 7 17.46 -12.40 2.51
C SER A 7 18.17 -11.58 3.59
N LYS A 8 18.72 -10.40 3.25
CA LYS A 8 19.40 -9.50 4.17
C LYS A 8 18.50 -8.33 4.54
N ALA A 9 18.33 -8.10 5.85
CA ALA A 9 17.49 -7.04 6.40
C ALA A 9 17.84 -5.65 5.87
N GLU A 10 19.13 -5.32 5.74
CA GLU A 10 19.59 -4.00 5.28
C GLU A 10 19.23 -3.72 3.81
N GLU A 11 18.90 -4.75 3.03
CA GLU A 11 18.54 -4.63 1.62
C GLU A 11 17.02 -4.56 1.42
N PHE A 12 16.22 -5.22 2.28
CA PHE A 12 14.75 -5.16 2.22
C PHE A 12 14.11 -4.15 3.20
N ILE A 13 14.84 -3.67 4.22
CA ILE A 13 14.39 -2.58 5.12
C ILE A 13 15.14 -1.32 4.70
N CYS A 14 14.52 -0.55 3.81
CA CYS A 14 15.10 0.67 3.26
C CYS A 14 14.35 1.91 3.77
N HIS A 15 15.06 2.84 4.40
CA HIS A 15 14.47 4.06 4.96
C HIS A 15 13.83 4.94 3.88
N GLU A 16 14.50 5.13 2.74
CA GLU A 16 13.98 5.92 1.62
C GLU A 16 12.68 5.29 1.07
N GLU A 17 12.66 3.97 0.87
CA GLU A 17 11.45 3.27 0.41
C GLU A 17 10.28 3.40 1.40
N ILE A 18 10.56 3.39 2.71
CA ILE A 18 9.53 3.57 3.74
C ILE A 18 8.96 4.99 3.67
N LEU A 19 9.81 6.02 3.57
CA LEU A 19 9.35 7.41 3.45
C LEU A 19 8.55 7.64 2.17
N ASP A 20 9.01 7.09 1.05
CA ASP A 20 8.29 7.17 -0.23
C ASP A 20 6.94 6.47 -0.16
N THR A 21 6.87 5.31 0.52
CA THR A 21 5.62 4.57 0.70
C THR A 21 4.64 5.35 1.58
N LEU A 22 5.10 6.00 2.66
CA LEU A 22 4.28 6.86 3.51
C LEU A 22 3.74 8.07 2.73
N ALA A 23 4.60 8.76 1.97
CA ALA A 23 4.18 9.91 1.15
C ALA A 23 3.18 9.49 0.06
N PHE A 24 3.38 8.31 -0.53
CA PHE A 24 2.46 7.76 -1.52
C PHE A 24 1.08 7.47 -0.91
N ALA A 25 1.03 6.80 0.25
CA ALA A 25 -0.21 6.52 0.95
C ALA A 25 -0.97 7.80 1.33
N GLU A 26 -0.26 8.79 1.90
CA GLU A 26 -0.82 10.09 2.24
C GLU A 26 -1.42 10.82 1.02
N SER A 27 -0.81 10.68 -0.16
CA SER A 27 -1.33 11.27 -1.40
C SER A 27 -2.55 10.55 -1.98
N LYS A 28 -2.80 9.29 -1.56
CA LYS A 28 -3.81 8.38 -2.14
C LYS A 28 -4.93 7.99 -1.18
N LYS A 29 -4.84 8.35 0.11
CA LYS A 29 -5.84 8.03 1.15
C LYS A 29 -7.28 8.49 0.90
N GLN A 30 -7.49 9.44 -0.01
CA GLN A 30 -8.80 9.95 -0.43
C GLN A 30 -9.08 9.70 -1.92
N ASP A 31 -8.20 8.97 -2.61
CA ASP A 31 -8.37 8.64 -4.03
C ASP A 31 -9.29 7.42 -4.17
N LYS A 32 -10.60 7.70 -4.21
CA LYS A 32 -11.65 6.67 -4.29
C LYS A 32 -11.45 5.69 -5.45
N GLU A 33 -11.10 6.19 -6.64
CA GLU A 33 -10.89 5.34 -7.82
C GLU A 33 -9.73 4.38 -7.61
N TYR A 34 -8.63 4.88 -7.04
CA TYR A 34 -7.46 4.07 -6.76
C TYR A 34 -7.73 3.06 -5.64
N ILE A 35 -8.36 3.47 -4.53
CA ILE A 35 -8.72 2.59 -3.42
C ILE A 35 -9.66 1.47 -3.89
N ASP A 36 -10.69 1.80 -4.67
CA ASP A 36 -11.61 0.80 -5.22
C ASP A 36 -10.91 -0.21 -6.15
N SER A 37 -9.93 0.27 -6.93
CA SER A 37 -9.10 -0.61 -7.76
C SER A 37 -8.26 -1.59 -6.93
N ILE A 38 -7.75 -1.15 -5.76
CA ILE A 38 -6.99 -2.01 -4.84
C ILE A 38 -7.93 -3.02 -4.17
N ILE A 39 -9.12 -2.61 -3.72
CA ILE A 39 -10.11 -3.51 -3.12
C ILE A 39 -10.50 -4.60 -4.13
N THR A 40 -10.81 -4.21 -5.37
CA THR A 40 -11.11 -5.17 -6.46
C THR A 40 -9.94 -6.11 -6.74
N LYS A 41 -8.69 -5.63 -6.63
CA LYS A 41 -7.50 -6.48 -6.75
C LYS A 41 -7.38 -7.45 -5.57
N ALA A 42 -7.69 -7.01 -4.35
CA ALA A 42 -7.66 -7.81 -3.13
C ALA A 42 -8.68 -8.96 -3.18
N GLU A 43 -9.87 -8.72 -3.73
CA GLU A 43 -10.92 -9.73 -3.96
C GLU A 43 -10.43 -10.90 -4.85
N GLN A 44 -9.43 -10.69 -5.70
CA GLN A 44 -8.85 -11.76 -6.52
C GLN A 44 -7.91 -12.68 -5.74
N CYS A 45 -7.60 -12.39 -4.47
CA CYS A 45 -6.73 -13.18 -3.60
C CYS A 45 -5.32 -13.46 -4.17
N LYS A 46 -4.77 -12.51 -4.94
CA LYS A 46 -3.41 -12.60 -5.53
C LYS A 46 -2.33 -11.85 -4.75
N GLY A 47 -2.71 -11.22 -3.64
CA GLY A 47 -1.84 -10.38 -2.82
C GLY A 47 -1.76 -8.93 -3.30
N LEU A 48 -1.32 -8.08 -2.37
CA LEU A 48 -1.08 -6.64 -2.56
C LEU A 48 0.39 -6.32 -2.34
N THR A 49 0.85 -5.23 -2.93
CA THR A 49 2.16 -4.65 -2.60
C THR A 49 2.10 -3.95 -1.25
N HIS A 50 3.26 -3.71 -0.62
CA HIS A 50 3.34 -2.97 0.64
C HIS A 50 2.78 -1.55 0.52
N ARG A 51 2.96 -0.90 -0.64
CA ARG A 51 2.40 0.43 -0.92
C ARG A 51 0.89 0.42 -1.00
N GLU A 52 0.31 -0.54 -1.74
CA GLU A 52 -1.14 -0.70 -1.84
C GLU A 52 -1.76 -1.04 -0.48
N ALA A 53 -1.11 -1.90 0.30
CA ALA A 53 -1.56 -2.25 1.65
C ALA A 53 -1.55 -1.03 2.58
N LEU A 54 -0.53 -0.16 2.49
CA LEU A 54 -0.48 1.06 3.30
C LEU A 54 -1.57 2.07 2.90
N VAL A 55 -1.88 2.18 1.61
CA VAL A 55 -2.98 3.05 1.13
C VAL A 55 -4.32 2.61 1.69
N LEU A 56 -4.59 1.30 1.74
CA LEU A 56 -5.80 0.77 2.38
C LEU A 56 -5.82 1.02 3.88
N LEU A 57 -4.66 0.92 4.55
CA LEU A 57 -4.55 1.17 5.99
C LEU A 57 -4.84 2.64 6.34
N ASP A 58 -4.34 3.57 5.52
CA ASP A 58 -4.51 5.02 5.71
C ASP A 58 -5.78 5.57 5.05
N CYS A 59 -6.63 4.72 4.47
CA CYS A 59 -7.84 5.15 3.76
C CYS A 59 -8.77 5.94 4.70
N GLU A 60 -9.14 7.15 4.28
CA GLU A 60 -10.01 8.06 5.05
C GLU A 60 -11.47 8.03 4.57
N LEU A 61 -11.77 7.24 3.56
CA LEU A 61 -13.12 7.15 2.99
C LEU A 61 -13.94 6.08 3.73
N PRO A 62 -15.03 6.45 4.43
CA PRO A 62 -15.76 5.52 5.29
C PRO A 62 -16.40 4.34 4.55
N GLU A 63 -16.96 4.56 3.36
CA GLU A 63 -17.65 3.53 2.57
C GLU A 63 -16.67 2.46 2.05
N GLU A 64 -15.49 2.89 1.62
CA GLU A 64 -14.41 2.03 1.17
C GLU A 64 -13.80 1.27 2.34
N ASN A 65 -13.65 1.91 3.51
CA ASN A 65 -13.17 1.25 4.73
C ASN A 65 -14.07 0.13 5.21
N GLU A 66 -15.38 0.19 4.96
CA GLU A 66 -16.31 -0.93 5.26
C GLU A 66 -16.12 -2.14 4.34
N ARG A 67 -15.43 -1.96 3.20
CA ARG A 67 -15.19 -3.01 2.18
C ARG A 67 -13.81 -3.64 2.27
N ILE A 68 -12.89 -3.06 3.05
CA ILE A 68 -11.54 -3.58 3.30
C ILE A 68 -11.61 -4.72 4.33
#